data_AF-A0A833JEJ5-F1
#
_entry.id   AF-A0A833JEJ5-F1
#
_cell.length_a   1.000
_cell.length_b   1.000
_cell.length_c   1.000
_cell.angle_alpha   90.00
_cell.angle_beta   90.00
_cell.angle_gamma   90.00
#
_symmetry.space_group_name_H-M   'P 1'
#
loop_
_entity.id
_entity.type
_entity.pdbx_description
1 polymer ?
#
loop_
_entity_poly.entity_id
_entity_poly.type
_entity_poly.pdbx_seq_one_letter_code
_entity_poly.pdbx_strand_id
1 'polypeptide(L)' 'MYSRCREILPRIGLGIRTRACEICNTIHDRDVNASINILNAYMIPLASFSHLSIFTPILIKLRIDQYLK' A
#
# COMPACT_ATOMS: atom_id res chain seq x y z
N MET A 1 5.31 -8.23 -0.17
CA MET A 1 4.12 -8.24 -1.05
C MET A 1 4.07 -6.95 -1.84
N TYR A 2 3.79 -6.98 -3.14
CA TYR A 2 3.48 -5.77 -3.91
C TYR A 2 2.04 -5.33 -3.66
N SER A 3 1.83 -4.03 -3.43
CA SER A 3 0.53 -3.46 -3.08
C SER A 3 -0.50 -3.51 -4.23
N ARG A 4 -0.02 -3.53 -5.49
CA ARG A 4 -0.85 -3.51 -6.69
C ARG A 4 -1.34 -4.91 -7.11
N CYS A 5 -0.44 -5.88 -7.21
CA CYS A 5 -0.74 -7.23 -7.71
C CYS A 5 -0.81 -8.31 -6.61
N ARG A 6 -0.50 -7.95 -5.35
CA ARG A 6 -0.46 -8.85 -4.19
C ARG A 6 0.54 -10.01 -4.29
N GLU A 7 1.46 -9.97 -5.26
CA GLU A 7 2.55 -10.93 -5.36
C GLU A 7 3.40 -10.91 -4.07
N ILE A 8 3.63 -12.08 -3.48
CA ILE A 8 4.47 -12.23 -2.30
C ILE A 8 5.91 -12.38 -2.78
N LEU A 9 6.77 -11.46 -2.33
CA LEU A 9 8.18 -11.44 -2.70
C LEU A 9 9.04 -12.10 -1.64
N PRO A 10 10.17 -12.72 -2.03
CA PRO A 10 11.21 -13.12 -1.09
C PRO A 10 11.78 -11.88 -0.37
N ARG A 11 12.37 -12.09 0.82
CA ARG A 11 13.09 -11.03 1.52
C ARG A 11 14.27 -10.58 0.66
N ILE A 12 14.39 -9.26 0.50
CA ILE A 12 15.48 -8.61 -0.23
C ILE A 12 16.23 -7.65 0.70
N GLY A 13 17.46 -7.30 0.36
CA GLY A 13 18.26 -6.37 1.15
C GLY A 13 17.68 -4.96 1.21
N LEU A 14 17.90 -4.26 2.33
CA LEU A 14 17.46 -2.87 2.55
C LEU A 14 18.15 -1.84 1.63
N GLY A 15 19.15 -2.25 0.84
CA GLY A 15 19.75 -1.39 -0.20
C GLY A 15 18.87 -1.22 -1.44
N ILE A 16 17.89 -2.11 -1.66
CA ILE A 16 17.01 -2.06 -2.83
C ILE A 16 15.83 -1.14 -2.52
N ARG A 17 15.79 0.02 -3.18
CA ARG A 17 14.71 1.02 -3.08
C ARG A 17 13.58 0.76 -4.05
N THR A 18 13.89 0.47 -5.31
CA THR A 18 12.89 0.25 -6.36
C THR A 18 13.01 -1.15 -6.93
N ARG A 19 11.88 -1.75 -7.29
CA ARG A 19 11.86 -3.06 -7.98
C ARG A 19 10.74 -3.10 -9.02
N ALA A 20 11.07 -3.56 -10.22
CA ALA A 20 10.05 -3.85 -11.24
C ALA A 20 9.29 -5.14 -10.86
N CYS A 21 7.97 -5.11 -11.02
CA CYS A 21 7.13 -6.29 -10.91
C CYS A 21 6.84 -6.86 -12.30
N GLU A 22 7.14 -8.13 -12.51
CA GLU A 22 6.89 -8.83 -13.79
C GLU A 22 5.40 -9.15 -14.00
N ILE A 23 4.60 -9.12 -12.92
CA ILE A 23 3.15 -9.42 -12.99
C ILE A 23 2.33 -8.19 -13.39
N CYS A 24 2.63 -7.02 -12.81
CA CYS A 24 1.87 -5.80 -13.10
C CYS A 24 2.64 -4.74 -13.88
N ASN A 25 3.87 -5.05 -14.31
CA ASN A 25 4.75 -4.19 -15.11
C ASN A 25 4.96 -2.78 -14.52
N THR A 26 4.86 -2.66 -13.19
CA THR A 26 5.10 -1.39 -12.48
C THR A 26 6.39 -1.43 -11.70
N ILE A 27 7.04 -0.28 -11.60
CA ILE A 27 8.15 -0.07 -10.69
C ILE A 27 7.56 0.29 -9.33
N HIS A 28 7.87 -0.53 -8.32
CA HIS A 28 7.48 -0.28 -6.94
C HIS A 28 8.63 0.33 -6.18
N ASP A 29 8.42 1.53 -5.63
CA ASP A 29 9.23 2.01 -4.53
C ASP A 29 8.88 1.24 -3.25
N ARG A 30 9.88 0.78 -2.53
CA ARG A 30 9.74 -0.06 -1.34
C ARG A 30 8.95 0.66 -0.24
N ASP A 31 9.28 1.92 0.02
CA ASP A 31 8.74 2.66 1.15
C ASP A 31 7.27 3.01 0.85
N VAL A 32 6.97 3.46 -0.38
CA VAL A 32 5.59 3.66 -0.86
C VAL A 32 4.79 2.36 -0.82
N ASN A 33 5.35 1.26 -1.33
CA ASN A 33 4.70 -0.04 -1.35
C ASN A 33 4.38 -0.55 0.06
N ALA A 34 5.29 -0.34 1.02
CA ALA A 34 5.07 -0.64 2.43
C ALA A 34 3.95 0.22 3.03
N SER A 35 3.94 1.53 2.79
CA SER A 35 2.90 2.44 3.26
C SER A 35 1.51 2.03 2.76
N ILE A 36 1.39 1.67 1.48
CA ILE A 36 0.10 1.22 0.90
C ILE A 36 -0.34 -0.11 1.52
N ASN A 37 0.58 -1.06 1.71
CA ASN A 37 0.23 -2.34 2.34
C ASN A 37 -0.24 -2.16 3.79
N ILE A 38 0.42 -1.27 4.54
CA ILE A 38 0.00 -0.89 5.89
C ILE A 38 -1.40 -0.29 5.84
N LEU A 39 -1.63 0.73 4.98
CA LEU A 39 -2.96 1.34 4.83
C LEU A 39 -4.03 0.28 4.51
N ASN A 40 -3.77 -0.59 3.55
CA ASN A 40 -4.71 -1.64 3.16
C ASN A 40 -5.01 -2.61 4.31
N ALA A 41 -4.03 -2.92 5.17
CA ALA A 41 -4.25 -3.76 6.35
C ALA A 41 -5.16 -3.08 7.40
N TYR A 42 -5.04 -1.75 7.56
CA TYR A 42 -5.88 -0.97 8.47
C TYR A 42 -7.21 -0.51 7.85
N MET A 43 -7.35 -0.54 6.53
CA MET A 43 -8.61 -0.29 5.80
C MET A 43 -9.48 -1.55 5.63
N ILE A 44 -9.03 -2.72 6.10
CA ILE A 44 -9.89 -3.89 6.30
C ILE A 44 -11.05 -3.46 7.21
N PRO A 45 -12.31 -3.78 6.87
CA PRO A 45 -13.42 -2.86 7.07
C PRO A 45 -13.69 -2.53 8.53
N LEU A 46 -13.81 -1.24 8.82
CA LEU A 46 -14.68 -0.73 9.88
C LEU A 46 -16.15 -1.21 9.72
N ALA A 47 -16.49 -1.93 8.64
CA ALA A 47 -17.80 -2.58 8.46
C ALA A 47 -18.09 -3.70 9.49
N SER A 48 -17.12 -4.10 10.31
CA SER A 48 -17.35 -4.96 11.49
C SER A 48 -17.44 -4.20 12.82
N PHE A 49 -17.25 -2.87 12.84
CA PHE A 49 -17.35 -2.04 14.04
C PHE A 49 -18.39 -0.93 13.84
N SER A 50 -19.64 -1.25 14.14
CA SER A 50 -20.80 -0.35 14.06
C SER A 50 -20.80 0.82 15.05
N HIS A 51 -19.69 1.16 15.73
CA HIS A 51 -19.77 2.07 16.87
C HIS A 51 -18.59 2.99 17.20
N LEU A 52 -17.62 3.22 16.31
CA LEU A 52 -16.62 4.27 16.54
C LEU A 52 -16.48 5.25 15.37
N SER A 53 -17.08 6.39 15.63
CA SER A 53 -17.10 7.66 14.93
C SER A 53 -15.70 8.22 14.65
N ILE A 54 -15.55 8.79 13.44
CA ILE A 54 -14.72 9.97 13.12
C ILE A 54 -13.19 9.73 13.14
N PHE A 55 -12.55 9.54 11.98
CA PHE A 55 -11.41 10.34 11.46
C PHE A 55 -10.83 9.75 10.14
N THR A 56 -10.96 10.52 9.05
CA THR A 56 -9.99 10.72 7.94
C THR A 56 -9.53 9.58 7.00
N PRO A 57 -10.40 8.82 6.30
CA PRO A 57 -9.94 8.02 5.15
C PRO A 57 -9.66 8.86 3.87
N ILE A 58 -10.33 10.00 3.69
CA ILE A 58 -10.31 10.77 2.43
C ILE A 58 -8.96 11.48 2.19
N LEU A 59 -8.39 12.11 3.23
CA LEU A 59 -7.14 12.88 3.10
C LEU A 59 -5.91 11.99 2.82
N ILE A 60 -5.90 10.75 3.33
CA ILE A 60 -4.82 9.79 3.09
C ILE A 60 -4.88 9.26 1.65
N LYS A 61 -6.09 8.94 1.16
CA LYS A 61 -6.32 8.48 -0.22
C LYS A 61 -5.82 9.50 -1.25
N LEU A 62 -6.24 10.76 -1.10
CA LEU A 62 -5.86 11.86 -2.00
C LEU A 62 -4.34 12.10 -2.02
N ARG A 63 -3.65 11.91 -0.89
CA ARG A 63 -2.20 12.09 -0.81
C ARG A 63 -1.44 10.95 -1.50
N ILE A 64 -1.94 9.72 -1.46
CA ILE A 64 -1.29 8.56 -2.11
C ILE A 64 -1.49 8.57 -3.63
N ASP A 65 -2.68 8.97 -4.11
CA ASP A 65 -2.95 9.07 -5.56
C ASP A 65 -2.00 10.06 -6.26
N GLN A 66 -1.49 11.06 -5.53
CA GLN A 66 -0.46 11.98 -6.02
C GLN A 66 0.90 11.31 -6.28
N TYR A 67 1.24 10.23 -5.54
CA TYR A 67 2.51 9.50 -5.67
C TYR A 67 2.40 8.26 -6.59
N LEU A 68 1.22 7.96 -7.12
CA LEU A 68 0.94 6.82 -8.01
C LEU A 68 0.81 7.22 -9.50
N LYS A 69 1.13 8.46 -9.86
CA LYS A 69 1.26 8.92 -11.26
C LYS A 69 2.54 8.43 -11.91
#